data_AF-A0A4D4J4W7-F1
#
_entry.id   AF-A0A4D4J4W7-F1
#
_cell.length_a   1.000
_cell.length_b   1.000
_cell.length_c   1.000
_cell.angle_alpha   90.00
_cell.angle_beta   90.00
_cell.angle_gamma   90.00
#
_symmetry.space_group_name_H-M   'P 1'
#
loop_
_entity.id
_entity.type
_entity.pdbx_description
1 polymer ?
#
loop_
_entity_poly.entity_id
_entity_poly.type
_entity_poly.pdbx_seq_one_letter_code
_entity_poly.pdbx_strand_id
1 'polypeptide(L)'
;MGGSQRQTWQASAHVSLLPVLLPVLVGVVVVLAVGLRTGQLGSRLPAGDADEDTGVVQRDDDRYWRGGMVYVNREDPAVLVPKRFGYGWTVNFGNPRARWLLLPIVALAVVVRVLAH
;
A
#
# COMPACT_ATOMS: atom_id res chain seq x y z
N MET A 1 20.33 41.22 43.42
CA MET A 1 18.93 41.00 42.99
C MET A 1 18.81 41.47 41.54
N GLY A 2 18.78 40.55 40.58
CA GLY A 2 18.65 40.86 39.15
C GLY A 2 18.06 39.64 38.46
N GLY A 3 16.74 39.67 38.27
CA GLY A 3 15.93 38.51 37.92
C GLY A 3 16.31 37.89 36.57
N SER A 4 16.44 36.58 36.60
CA SER A 4 16.52 35.67 35.47
C SER A 4 15.35 35.88 34.49
N GLN A 5 15.59 36.64 33.42
CA GLN A 5 14.72 36.73 32.25
C GLN A 5 15.31 35.92 31.10
N ARG A 6 15.45 34.60 31.32
CA ARG A 6 15.60 33.63 30.22
C ARG A 6 14.24 32.99 30.00
N GLN A 7 13.29 33.77 29.52
CA GLN A 7 12.13 33.22 28.82
C GLN A 7 12.67 32.62 27.53
N THR A 8 13.04 31.35 27.59
CA THR A 8 13.31 30.55 26.41
C THR A 8 12.05 30.58 25.56
N TRP A 9 12.14 31.23 24.41
CA TRP A 9 11.15 31.21 23.34
C TRP A 9 10.88 29.74 22.94
N GLN A 10 10.02 29.06 23.68
CA GLN A 10 9.38 27.84 23.21
C GLN A 10 8.26 28.29 22.28
N ALA A 11 8.63 28.71 21.08
CA ALA A 11 7.69 28.71 19.98
C ALA A 11 7.32 27.23 19.76
N SER A 12 6.14 26.82 20.22
CA SER A 12 5.57 25.53 19.89
C SER A 12 5.49 25.45 18.36
N ALA A 13 6.46 24.78 17.74
CA ALA A 13 6.42 24.53 16.30
C ALA A 13 5.27 23.55 16.07
N HIS A 14 4.08 24.07 15.80
CA HIS A 14 2.95 23.26 15.37
C HIS A 14 3.28 22.72 13.98
N VAL A 15 3.75 21.47 13.91
CA VAL A 15 3.92 20.78 12.63
C VAL A 15 2.53 20.55 12.06
N SER A 16 2.16 21.37 11.08
CA SER A 16 0.92 21.19 10.34
C SER A 16 0.92 19.82 9.68
N LEU A 17 -0.09 18.99 9.97
CA LEU A 17 -0.26 17.66 9.35
C LEU A 17 -0.70 17.75 7.88
N LEU A 18 -1.18 18.90 7.46
CA LEU A 18 -1.72 19.19 6.13
C LEU A 18 -0.78 18.80 4.96
N PRO A 19 0.52 19.16 4.96
CA PRO A 19 1.48 18.71 3.94
C PRO A 19 1.71 17.20 3.90
N VAL A 20 1.39 16.46 4.96
CA VAL A 20 1.49 14.99 5.00
C VAL A 20 0.20 14.35 4.52
N LEU A 21 -0.95 14.86 4.99
CA LEU A 21 -2.26 14.28 4.69
C LEU A 21 -2.67 14.44 3.22
N LEU A 22 -2.29 15.55 2.59
CA LEU A 22 -2.63 15.81 1.19
C LEU A 22 -2.06 14.75 0.21
N PRO A 23 -0.76 14.45 0.19
CA PRO A 23 -0.22 13.40 -0.69
C PRO A 23 -0.71 12.00 -0.34
N VAL A 24 -0.99 11.71 0.94
CA VAL A 24 -1.62 10.44 1.36
C VAL A 24 -2.99 10.30 0.70
N LEU A 25 -3.83 11.32 0.84
CA LEU A 25 -5.18 11.32 0.30
C LEU A 25 -5.15 11.18 -1.23
N VAL A 26 -4.27 11.91 -1.90
CA VAL A 26 -4.07 11.78 -3.36
C VAL A 26 -3.64 10.36 -3.72
N GLY A 27 -2.71 9.77 -2.98
CA GLY A 27 -2.28 8.38 -3.18
C GLY A 27 -3.43 7.38 -3.03
N VAL A 28 -4.24 7.52 -1.98
CA VAL A 28 -5.43 6.69 -1.76
C VAL A 28 -6.43 6.84 -2.90
N VAL A 29 -6.73 8.09 -3.32
CA VAL A 29 -7.64 8.36 -4.45
C VAL A 29 -7.13 7.73 -5.74
N VAL A 30 -5.82 7.78 -6.01
CA VAL A 30 -5.21 7.15 -7.19
C VAL A 30 -5.33 5.63 -7.13
N VAL A 31 -5.04 5.01 -5.99
CA VAL A 31 -5.21 3.55 -5.80
C VAL A 31 -6.66 3.16 -6.02
N LEU A 32 -7.61 3.89 -5.43
CA LEU A 32 -9.04 3.65 -5.61
C LEU A 32 -9.46 3.85 -7.06
N ALA A 33 -9.04 4.94 -7.71
CA ALA A 33 -9.37 5.21 -9.10
C ALA A 33 -8.83 4.13 -10.04
N VAL A 34 -7.60 3.64 -9.83
CA VAL A 34 -7.03 2.53 -10.61
C VAL A 34 -7.81 1.25 -10.35
N GLY A 35 -8.11 0.93 -9.09
CA GLY A 35 -8.87 -0.26 -8.71
C GLY A 35 -10.30 -0.26 -9.26
N LEU A 36 -10.95 0.91 -9.31
CA LEU A 36 -12.28 1.09 -9.88
C LEU A 36 -12.24 0.98 -11.40
N ARG A 37 -11.29 1.66 -12.06
CA ARG A 37 -11.14 1.61 -13.53
C ARG A 37 -10.75 0.23 -14.05
N THR A 38 -10.00 -0.54 -13.26
CA THR A 38 -9.58 -1.90 -13.63
C THR A 38 -10.60 -2.96 -13.20
N GLY A 39 -11.70 -2.58 -12.55
CA GLY A 39 -12.73 -3.51 -12.05
C GLY A 39 -12.24 -4.42 -10.90
N GLN A 40 -11.05 -4.18 -10.37
CA GLN A 40 -10.44 -5.00 -9.32
C GLN A 40 -11.11 -4.81 -7.96
N LEU A 41 -11.76 -3.67 -7.73
CA LEU A 41 -12.44 -3.36 -6.47
C LEU A 41 -13.86 -3.94 -6.35
N GLY A 42 -14.48 -4.39 -7.44
CA GLY A 42 -15.86 -4.90 -7.45
C GLY A 42 -16.03 -6.37 -7.86
N SER A 43 -15.09 -6.92 -8.64
CA SER A 43 -15.20 -8.29 -9.17
C SER A 43 -14.83 -9.40 -8.17
N ARG A 44 -14.29 -9.03 -7.00
CA ARG A 44 -13.83 -9.99 -5.97
C ARG A 44 -14.28 -9.57 -4.57
N LEU A 45 -15.59 -9.35 -4.41
CA LEU A 45 -16.19 -9.30 -3.08
C LEU A 45 -15.87 -10.62 -2.37
N PRO A 46 -15.34 -10.59 -1.13
CA PRO A 46 -14.99 -11.79 -0.40
C PRO A 46 -16.29 -12.49 -0.01
N ALA A 47 -16.60 -13.61 -0.66
CA ALA A 47 -17.38 -14.62 0.03
C ALA A 47 -16.52 -15.04 1.23
N GLY A 48 -17.05 -14.82 2.44
CA GLY A 48 -16.36 -15.10 3.68
C GLY A 48 -15.89 -16.55 3.77
N ASP A 49 -14.80 -16.73 4.51
CA ASP A 49 -14.35 -17.95 5.17
C ASP A 49 -14.34 -19.26 4.36
N ALA A 50 -13.14 -19.63 3.91
CA ALA A 50 -12.55 -20.98 3.84
C ALA A 50 -11.41 -20.90 2.81
N ASP A 51 -10.17 -21.27 3.11
CA ASP A 51 -9.72 -22.66 3.03
C ASP A 51 -10.32 -23.47 1.87
N GLU A 52 -10.54 -22.84 0.71
CA GLU A 52 -10.75 -23.56 -0.54
C GLU A 52 -9.41 -23.77 -1.23
N ASP A 53 -8.71 -24.81 -0.77
CA ASP A 53 -7.77 -25.60 -1.57
C ASP A 53 -8.52 -26.24 -2.75
N THR A 54 -9.00 -25.40 -3.68
CA THR A 54 -9.75 -25.90 -4.84
C THR A 54 -8.84 -26.57 -5.86
N GLY A 55 -7.51 -26.57 -5.69
CA GLY A 55 -6.51 -27.34 -6.46
C GLY A 55 -6.44 -27.08 -7.98
N VAL A 56 -7.50 -26.51 -8.57
CA VAL A 56 -7.79 -26.47 -10.00
C VAL A 56 -7.40 -25.11 -10.60
N VAL A 57 -7.29 -24.06 -9.77
CA VAL A 57 -6.82 -22.72 -10.21
C VAL A 57 -5.39 -22.43 -9.75
N GLN A 58 -4.93 -22.98 -8.61
CA GLN A 58 -3.63 -22.60 -8.04
C GLN A 58 -2.41 -23.21 -8.75
N ARG A 59 -2.53 -24.40 -9.36
CA ARG A 59 -1.37 -25.13 -9.90
C ARG A 59 -0.70 -24.43 -11.10
N ASP A 60 -1.48 -23.74 -11.94
CA ASP A 60 -0.93 -22.97 -13.06
C ASP A 60 -0.36 -21.62 -12.58
N ASP A 61 -0.90 -21.06 -11.48
CA ASP A 61 -0.39 -19.82 -10.89
C ASP A 61 0.88 -20.00 -10.07
N ASP A 62 1.15 -21.20 -9.55
CA ASP A 62 2.34 -21.53 -8.75
C ASP A 62 3.66 -21.17 -9.45
N ARG A 63 3.71 -21.21 -10.78
CA ARG A 63 4.89 -20.77 -11.58
C ARG A 63 5.22 -19.29 -11.40
N TYR A 64 4.24 -18.46 -11.03
CA TYR A 64 4.39 -17.03 -10.83
C TYR A 64 4.70 -16.68 -9.37
N TRP A 65 4.57 -17.63 -8.45
CA TRP A 65 4.93 -17.47 -7.03
C TRP A 65 6.43 -17.72 -6.81
N ARG A 66 7.18 -16.64 -6.60
CA ARG A 66 8.61 -16.68 -6.26
C ARG A 66 8.80 -16.86 -4.76
N GLY A 67 9.50 -17.93 -4.38
CA GLY A 67 9.74 -18.27 -2.97
C GLY A 67 8.46 -18.49 -2.17
N GLY A 68 7.34 -18.78 -2.83
CA GLY A 68 6.03 -18.99 -2.21
C GLY A 68 5.36 -17.76 -1.61
N MET A 69 5.98 -16.58 -1.67
CA MET A 69 5.50 -15.35 -1.02
C MET A 69 5.25 -14.19 -1.99
N VAL A 70 5.99 -14.15 -3.10
CA VAL A 70 5.98 -13.02 -4.03
C VAL A 70 5.34 -13.44 -5.35
N TYR A 71 4.20 -12.85 -5.71
CA TYR A 71 3.56 -13.11 -6.99
C TYR A 71 4.12 -12.19 -8.09
N VAL A 72 4.53 -12.77 -9.20
CA VAL A 72 5.11 -12.06 -10.35
C VAL A 72 4.55 -12.61 -11.65
N ASN A 73 3.48 -11.99 -12.15
CA ASN A 73 2.92 -12.29 -13.46
C ASN A 73 2.75 -11.00 -14.28
N ARG A 74 3.48 -10.88 -15.39
CA ARG A 74 3.43 -9.68 -16.24
C ARG A 74 2.24 -9.70 -17.22
N GLU A 75 1.67 -10.87 -17.46
CA GLU A 75 0.50 -11.04 -18.33
C GLU A 75 -0.81 -10.83 -17.57
N ASP A 76 -0.80 -11.02 -16.25
CA ASP A 76 -1.95 -10.72 -15.39
C ASP A 76 -2.11 -9.20 -15.14
N PRO A 77 -3.21 -8.57 -15.59
CA PRO A 77 -3.47 -7.17 -15.35
C PRO A 77 -3.88 -6.84 -13.90
N ALA A 78 -4.06 -7.84 -13.03
CA ALA A 78 -4.35 -7.65 -11.60
C ALA A 78 -3.21 -6.91 -10.89
N VAL A 79 -3.53 -5.88 -10.09
CA VAL A 79 -2.57 -5.22 -9.19
C VAL A 79 -2.51 -5.97 -7.88
N LEU A 80 -3.66 -6.42 -7.38
CA LEU A 80 -3.79 -7.24 -6.18
C LEU A 80 -4.29 -8.64 -6.54
N VAL A 81 -3.63 -9.65 -6.00
CA VAL A 81 -4.01 -11.06 -6.12
C VAL A 81 -4.19 -11.65 -4.72
N PRO A 82 -5.06 -12.65 -4.53
CA PRO A 82 -5.17 -13.34 -3.25
C PRO A 82 -3.82 -13.92 -2.83
N LYS A 83 -3.54 -13.99 -1.53
CA LYS A 83 -2.35 -14.68 -1.03
C LYS A 83 -2.44 -16.17 -1.35
N ARG A 84 -1.28 -16.78 -1.65
CA ARG A 84 -1.16 -18.24 -1.83
C ARG A 84 -1.59 -19.02 -0.59
N PHE A 85 -1.23 -18.50 0.59
CA PHE A 85 -1.53 -19.11 1.87
C PHE A 85 -2.21 -18.10 2.80
N GLY A 86 -3.27 -18.56 3.47
CA GLY A 86 -4.04 -17.78 4.43
C GLY A 86 -4.89 -16.69 3.77
N TYR A 87 -5.37 -15.76 4.59
CA TYR A 87 -6.31 -14.73 4.16
C TYR A 87 -5.62 -13.43 3.73
N GLY A 88 -6.18 -12.80 2.70
CA GLY A 88 -5.82 -11.46 2.24
C GLY A 88 -5.22 -11.41 0.84
N TRP A 89 -4.61 -10.26 0.53
CA TRP A 89 -4.13 -9.91 -0.80
C TRP A 89 -2.63 -9.63 -0.80
N THR A 90 -1.98 -9.87 -1.93
CA THR A 90 -0.61 -9.46 -2.21
C THR A 90 -0.56 -8.67 -3.52
N VAL A 91 0.54 -7.95 -3.74
CA VAL A 91 0.76 -7.18 -4.96
C VAL A 91 1.36 -8.09 -6.04
N ASN A 92 0.85 -7.96 -7.27
CA ASN A 92 1.49 -8.54 -8.44
C ASN A 92 2.67 -7.65 -8.88
N PHE A 93 3.90 -8.05 -8.54
CA PHE A 93 5.11 -7.29 -8.87
C PHE A 93 5.49 -7.34 -10.36
N GLY A 94 4.86 -8.23 -11.14
CA GLY A 94 5.00 -8.28 -12.60
C GLY A 94 4.25 -7.16 -13.31
N ASN A 95 3.25 -6.56 -12.65
CA ASN A 95 2.37 -5.57 -13.25
C ASN A 95 3.01 -4.16 -13.23
N PRO A 96 3.21 -3.50 -14.39
CA PRO A 96 3.72 -2.13 -14.44
C PRO A 96 2.87 -1.13 -13.64
N ARG A 97 1.54 -1.29 -13.63
CA ARG A 97 0.63 -0.41 -12.89
C ARG A 97 0.83 -0.53 -11.38
N ALA A 98 1.07 -1.75 -10.89
CA ALA A 98 1.36 -2.00 -9.48
C ALA A 98 2.65 -1.30 -9.02
N ARG A 99 3.70 -1.32 -9.85
CA ARG A 99 4.96 -0.63 -9.56
C ARG A 99 4.79 0.89 -9.43
N TRP A 100 4.00 1.50 -10.31
CA TRP A 100 3.69 2.93 -10.24
C TRP A 100 2.86 3.29 -9.01
N LEU A 101 1.98 2.40 -8.55
CA LEU A 101 1.20 2.60 -7.32
C LEU A 101 2.02 2.44 -6.04
N LEU A 102 3.04 1.58 -6.03
CA LEU A 102 3.92 1.39 -4.87
C LEU A 102 4.84 2.60 -4.63
N LEU A 103 5.24 3.31 -5.68
CA LEU A 103 6.18 4.42 -5.60
C LEU A 103 5.73 5.57 -4.66
N PRO A 104 4.49 6.10 -4.74
CA PRO A 104 4.01 7.12 -3.80
C PRO A 104 3.87 6.57 -2.37
N ILE A 105 3.56 5.28 -2.19
CA ILE A 105 3.47 4.65 -0.86
C ILE A 105 4.83 4.63 -0.18
N VAL A 106 5.88 4.23 -0.91
CA VAL A 106 7.25 4.21 -0.40
C VAL A 106 7.76 5.63 -0.14
N ALA A 107 7.52 6.56 -1.06
CA ALA A 107 7.91 7.95 -0.90
C ALA A 107 7.26 8.58 0.35
N LEU A 108 5.97 8.32 0.57
CA LEU A 108 5.26 8.76 1.78
C LEU A 108 5.89 8.16 3.05
N ALA A 109 6.19 6.86 3.08
CA ALA A 109 6.81 6.22 4.22
C ALA A 109 8.16 6.88 4.57
N VAL A 110 8.97 7.22 3.56
CA VAL A 110 10.24 7.94 3.74
C VAL A 110 10.00 9.35 4.30
N VAL A 111 9.05 10.10 3.73
CA VAL A 111 8.71 11.46 4.21
C VAL A 111 8.26 11.43 5.67
N VAL A 112 7.38 10.50 6.04
CA VAL A 112 6.93 10.34 7.43
C VAL A 112 8.12 10.04 8.35
N ARG A 113 9.02 9.15 7.95
CA ARG A 113 10.21 8.85 8.76
C ARG A 113 11.09 10.09 8.93
N VAL A 114 11.33 10.84 7.86
CA VAL A 114 12.16 12.05 7.91
C VAL A 114 11.52 13.12 8.80
N LEU A 115 10.20 13.29 8.77
CA LEU A 115 9.49 14.26 9.61
C LEU A 115 9.32 13.81 11.07
N ALA A 116 9.46 12.51 11.35
CA ALA A 116 9.40 11.94 12.69
C ALA A 116 10.79 11.88 13.38
N HIS A 117 11.81 12.49 12.79
CA HIS A 117 13.15 12.69 13.36
C HIS A 117 13.53 14.15 13.29
#